data_AF-A0AAV5FNT7-F1
#
_entry.id   AF-A0AAV5FNT7-F1
#
_cell.length_a   1.000
_cell.length_b   1.000
_cell.length_c   1.000
_cell.angle_alpha   90.00
_cell.angle_beta   90.00
_cell.angle_gamma   90.00
#
_symmetry.space_group_name_H-M   'P 1'
#
loop_
_entity.id
_entity.type
_entity.pdbx_description
1 polymer ?
#
loop_
_entity_poly.entity_id
_entity_poly.type
_entity_poly.pdbx_seq_one_letter_code
_entity_poly.pdbx_strand_id
1 'polypeptide(L)'
;MATTALLSSSFSTPAAASRRNSAAASLGFATSQLAGLSLGVSLSAAGPLLPKQQLQPIVARRICPFTDKKTNRANKVSFSNHKTKKQQFVNLQYKKLWWEAGKRFVKLRLSTKALKTIEKHGLDAVAKKAGIDLNKK
;
A
#
# COMPACT_ATOMS: atom_id res chain seq x y z
N MET A 1 40.90 -31.95 5.69
CA MET A 1 40.69 -32.56 7.02
C MET A 1 41.20 -31.61 8.08
N ALA A 2 40.32 -30.84 8.71
CA ALA A 2 40.47 -30.28 10.05
C ALA A 2 39.15 -29.56 10.38
N THR A 3 38.35 -30.26 11.16
CA THR A 3 37.09 -29.86 11.77
C THR A 3 37.34 -29.04 13.03
N THR A 4 36.62 -27.95 13.24
CA THR A 4 36.16 -27.53 14.59
C THR A 4 34.95 -26.62 14.47
N ALA A 5 33.90 -26.99 15.19
CA ALA A 5 32.59 -26.37 15.23
C ALA A 5 32.35 -25.68 16.59
N LEU A 6 31.27 -24.87 16.63
CA LEU A 6 30.48 -24.41 17.78
C LEU A 6 31.05 -23.29 18.67
N LEU A 7 30.32 -22.17 18.74
CA LEU A 7 29.46 -21.90 19.90
C LEU A 7 28.38 -20.86 19.58
N SER A 8 27.14 -21.32 19.64
CA SER A 8 25.90 -20.54 19.63
C SER A 8 25.65 -19.91 21.00
N SER A 9 25.50 -18.59 21.07
CA SER A 9 24.99 -17.90 22.26
C SER A 9 23.62 -17.30 21.98
N SER A 10 22.59 -18.10 22.21
CA SER A 10 21.19 -17.70 22.32
C SER A 10 20.96 -16.99 23.66
N PHE A 11 20.80 -15.67 23.63
CA PHE A 11 20.24 -14.93 24.77
C PHE A 11 18.72 -14.92 24.66
N SER A 12 18.10 -15.77 25.47
CA SER A 12 16.70 -15.71 25.85
C SER A 12 16.60 -14.88 27.13
N THR A 13 15.71 -13.88 27.14
CA THR A 13 15.29 -13.21 28.38
C THR A 13 13.76 -13.22 28.49
N PRO A 14 13.25 -13.30 29.73
CA PRO A 14 11.92 -13.80 30.03
C PRO A 14 10.81 -12.75 29.93
N ALA A 15 9.60 -13.30 29.99
CA ALA A 15 8.30 -12.67 29.97
C ALA A 15 7.98 -11.76 31.17
N ALA A 16 6.86 -11.05 30.99
CA ALA A 16 5.94 -10.49 31.98
C ALA A 16 6.22 -9.08 32.52
N ALA A 17 5.37 -8.12 32.12
CA ALA A 17 4.56 -7.37 33.07
C ALA A 17 3.49 -6.51 32.36
N SER A 18 2.25 -6.88 32.60
CA SER A 18 1.04 -6.09 32.39
C SER A 18 1.11 -4.73 33.09
N ARG A 19 0.74 -3.64 32.40
CA ARG A 19 0.31 -2.40 33.04
C ARG A 19 -0.79 -1.66 32.25
N ARG A 20 -2.02 -1.97 32.69
CA ARG A 20 -3.12 -1.05 33.01
C ARG A 20 -3.62 -0.14 31.89
N ASN A 21 -4.70 -0.60 31.26
CA ASN A 21 -5.71 0.28 30.66
C ASN A 21 -6.30 1.19 31.76
N SER A 22 -6.11 2.49 31.59
CA SER A 22 -6.77 3.55 32.35
C SER A 22 -8.06 3.94 31.64
N ALA A 23 -9.19 3.40 32.10
CA ALA A 23 -10.52 4.02 31.96
C ALA A 23 -11.55 3.17 32.72
N ALA A 24 -12.09 3.72 33.80
CA ALA A 24 -13.53 3.74 34.11
C ALA A 24 -13.71 3.95 35.62
N ALA A 25 -14.31 5.08 35.94
CA ALA A 25 -14.89 5.35 37.24
C ALA A 25 -16.10 4.43 37.49
N SER A 26 -16.28 3.98 38.73
CA SER A 26 -17.58 3.91 39.41
C SER A 26 -17.39 3.31 40.81
N LEU A 27 -17.41 4.17 41.82
CA LEU A 27 -17.75 3.77 43.19
C LEU A 27 -19.23 4.10 43.38
N GLY A 28 -20.02 3.09 43.72
CA GLY A 28 -21.43 3.26 44.05
C GLY A 28 -22.19 1.94 44.00
N PHE A 29 -22.11 1.18 45.09
CA PHE A 29 -23.04 0.08 45.36
C PHE A 29 -24.41 0.66 45.72
N ALA A 30 -25.45 0.27 45.00
CA ALA A 30 -26.82 0.22 45.52
C ALA A 30 -27.57 -0.92 44.81
N THR A 31 -28.13 -1.77 45.64
CA THR A 31 -28.81 -3.03 45.37
C THR A 31 -30.12 -2.87 44.61
N SER A 32 -30.36 -3.68 43.58
CA SER A 32 -31.71 -4.20 43.31
C SER A 32 -31.64 -5.49 42.52
N GLN A 33 -32.39 -6.47 43.02
CA GLN A 33 -32.50 -7.83 42.52
C GLN A 33 -33.38 -7.85 41.27
N LEU A 34 -32.79 -7.84 40.09
CA LEU A 34 -33.39 -8.49 38.94
C LEU A 34 -32.38 -9.49 38.40
N ALA A 35 -32.57 -10.72 38.88
CA ALA A 35 -31.95 -11.90 38.34
C ALA A 35 -32.27 -12.03 36.85
N GLY A 36 -31.24 -12.40 36.07
CA GLY A 36 -31.42 -13.13 34.83
C GLY A 36 -31.80 -12.30 33.63
N LEU A 37 -30.82 -11.63 33.03
CA LEU A 37 -30.69 -11.46 31.57
C LEU A 37 -29.21 -11.16 31.29
N SER A 38 -28.38 -12.20 31.35
CA SER A 38 -27.06 -12.16 30.73
C SER A 38 -27.28 -12.15 29.22
N LEU A 39 -27.34 -10.96 28.62
CA LEU A 39 -27.20 -10.78 27.18
C LEU A 39 -25.77 -11.22 26.82
N GLY A 40 -25.59 -12.53 26.65
CA GLY A 40 -24.39 -13.15 26.13
C GLY A 40 -24.24 -12.75 24.66
N VAL A 41 -23.69 -11.56 24.42
CA VAL A 41 -23.13 -11.26 23.12
C VAL A 41 -21.91 -12.16 22.98
N SER A 42 -22.12 -13.31 22.34
CA SER A 42 -21.03 -14.11 21.78
C SER A 42 -20.29 -13.21 20.79
N LEU A 43 -19.19 -12.62 21.26
CA LEU A 43 -18.25 -11.91 20.42
C LEU A 43 -17.60 -12.96 19.51
N SER A 44 -18.30 -13.30 18.43
CA SER A 44 -17.84 -14.23 17.42
C SER A 44 -16.48 -13.72 16.93
N ALA A 45 -15.48 -14.58 17.13
CA ALA A 45 -14.10 -14.33 16.82
C ALA A 45 -13.96 -13.63 15.47
N ALA A 46 -13.23 -12.52 15.47
CA ALA A 46 -12.78 -11.84 14.28
C ALA A 46 -12.19 -12.89 13.31
N GLY A 47 -12.95 -13.23 12.27
CA GLY A 47 -12.45 -14.03 11.17
C GLY A 47 -11.19 -13.36 10.62
N PRO A 48 -10.21 -14.13 10.11
CA PRO A 48 -9.02 -13.54 9.52
C PRO A 48 -9.47 -12.58 8.44
N LEU A 49 -9.16 -11.30 8.65
CA LEU A 49 -9.31 -10.27 7.64
C LEU A 49 -8.54 -10.77 6.42
N LEU A 50 -9.26 -11.26 5.41
CA LEU A 50 -8.70 -11.47 4.08
C LEU A 50 -7.88 -10.23 3.77
N PRO A 51 -6.60 -10.34 3.39
CA PRO A 51 -5.83 -9.19 2.99
C PRO A 51 -6.63 -8.56 1.87
N LYS A 52 -7.25 -7.42 2.17
CA LYS A 52 -8.04 -6.64 1.23
C LYS A 52 -7.02 -6.30 0.15
N GLN A 53 -6.99 -7.08 -0.93
CA GLN A 53 -6.10 -6.83 -2.05
C GLN A 53 -6.54 -5.46 -2.52
N GLN A 54 -5.79 -4.44 -2.10
CA GLN A 54 -5.98 -3.08 -2.52
C GLN A 54 -5.61 -3.10 -4.00
N LEU A 55 -6.57 -3.48 -4.83
CA LEU A 55 -6.59 -3.15 -6.23
C LEU A 55 -6.64 -1.64 -6.23
N GLN A 56 -5.44 -1.05 -6.24
CA GLN A 56 -5.26 0.38 -6.34
C GLN A 56 -6.09 0.77 -7.57
N PRO A 57 -7.18 1.53 -7.40
CA PRO A 57 -7.84 2.11 -8.57
C PRO A 57 -6.75 2.88 -9.30
N ILE A 58 -6.84 3.07 -10.62
CA ILE A 58 -5.90 4.01 -11.27
C ILE A 58 -6.41 5.40 -10.90
N VAL A 59 -6.04 5.82 -9.68
CA VAL A 59 -6.56 6.96 -8.94
C VAL A 59 -6.12 8.26 -9.62
N ALA A 60 -6.87 9.33 -9.35
CA ALA A 60 -6.63 10.74 -9.66
C ALA A 60 -5.25 11.34 -9.22
N ARG A 61 -4.22 10.54 -8.91
CA ARG A 61 -2.87 10.98 -8.54
C ARG A 61 -1.95 11.09 -9.77
N ARG A 62 -1.19 12.18 -9.92
CA ARG A 62 -0.19 12.38 -11.02
C ARG A 62 1.05 11.47 -10.86
N ILE A 63 0.83 10.16 -10.93
CA ILE A 63 1.82 9.09 -10.91
C ILE A 63 1.55 8.15 -12.08
N CYS A 64 2.62 7.64 -12.72
CA CYS A 64 2.49 6.62 -13.75
C CYS A 64 2.46 5.22 -13.11
N PRO A 65 1.44 4.38 -13.35
CA PRO A 65 1.30 3.10 -12.67
C PRO A 65 2.36 2.06 -13.06
N PHE A 66 2.95 2.15 -14.26
CA PHE A 66 3.93 1.16 -14.75
C PHE A 66 5.38 1.48 -14.38
N THR A 67 5.67 2.74 -14.07
CA THR A 67 7.06 3.22 -13.88
C THR A 67 7.24 4.03 -12.61
N ASP A 68 6.16 4.20 -11.83
CA ASP A 68 6.09 4.97 -10.59
C ASP A 68 6.68 6.38 -10.64
N LYS A 69 6.73 6.95 -11.84
CA LYS A 69 7.22 8.32 -12.04
C LYS A 69 6.29 9.27 -11.32
N LYS A 70 6.88 10.05 -10.42
CA LYS A 70 6.23 11.05 -9.57
C LYS A 70 6.66 12.46 -9.93
N THR A 71 5.86 13.42 -9.51
CA THR A 71 6.16 14.85 -9.66
C THR A 71 7.44 15.20 -8.89
N ASN A 72 8.31 16.01 -9.49
CA ASN A 72 9.54 16.48 -8.85
C ASN A 72 9.35 17.90 -8.28
N ARG A 73 9.86 18.15 -7.08
CA ARG A 73 9.89 19.50 -6.47
C ARG A 73 11.19 20.19 -6.87
N ALA A 74 11.09 21.26 -7.65
CA ALA A 74 12.24 22.00 -8.15
C ALA A 74 12.11 23.51 -7.81
N ASN A 75 13.18 24.26 -8.02
CA ASN A 75 13.13 25.73 -7.97
C ASN A 75 13.08 26.29 -9.41
N LYS A 76 12.34 27.37 -9.63
CA LYS A 76 12.54 28.29 -10.75
C LYS A 76 13.54 29.34 -10.28
N VAL A 77 14.61 29.55 -11.04
CA VAL A 77 15.69 30.49 -10.71
C VAL A 77 15.54 31.70 -11.66
N SER A 78 15.50 32.91 -11.13
CA SER A 78 15.56 34.14 -11.94
C SER A 78 17.00 34.48 -12.31
N PHE A 79 17.18 35.44 -13.23
CA PHE A 79 18.50 36.00 -13.55
C PHE A 79 19.20 36.58 -12.30
N SER A 80 18.43 37.26 -11.44
CA SER A 80 18.88 37.74 -10.11
C SER A 80 19.06 36.64 -9.05
N ASN A 81 19.01 35.37 -9.44
CA ASN A 81 19.16 34.20 -8.58
C ASN A 81 18.08 34.00 -7.50
N HIS A 82 16.95 34.72 -7.57
CA HIS A 82 15.79 34.49 -6.71
C HIS A 82 15.17 33.12 -6.99
N LYS A 83 14.85 32.36 -5.93
CA LYS A 83 14.40 30.97 -6.01
C LYS A 83 12.92 30.85 -5.64
N THR A 84 12.07 30.53 -6.61
CA THR A 84 10.65 30.25 -6.37
C THR A 84 10.39 28.74 -6.45
N LYS A 85 9.64 28.16 -5.52
CA LYS A 85 9.30 26.73 -5.57
C LYS A 85 8.36 26.45 -6.74
N LYS A 86 8.63 25.40 -7.51
CA LYS A 86 7.74 24.88 -8.56
C LYS A 86 7.68 23.36 -8.54
N GLN A 87 6.59 22.81 -9.06
CA GLN A 87 6.43 21.38 -9.27
C GLN A 87 6.63 21.06 -10.75
N GLN A 88 7.49 20.11 -11.06
CA GLN A 88 7.68 19.54 -12.39
C GLN A 88 6.83 18.28 -12.51
N PHE A 89 5.71 18.38 -13.22
CA PHE A 89 4.79 17.26 -13.40
C PHE A 89 5.31 16.23 -14.39
N VAL A 90 4.87 15.00 -14.20
CA VAL A 90 5.11 13.91 -15.16
C VAL A 90 4.22 14.14 -16.39
N ASN A 91 4.79 13.92 -17.59
CA ASN A 91 4.04 13.95 -18.85
C ASN A 91 3.14 12.70 -18.96
N LEU A 92 1.99 12.76 -18.30
CA LEU A 92 0.96 11.72 -18.27
C LEU A 92 -0.08 11.98 -19.36
N GLN A 93 -0.38 10.97 -20.16
CA GLN A 93 -1.30 11.05 -21.29
C GLN A 93 -2.29 9.89 -21.25
N TYR A 94 -3.54 10.13 -21.63
CA TYR A 94 -4.51 9.07 -21.86
C TYR A 94 -4.29 8.47 -23.25
N LYS A 95 -3.98 7.18 -23.31
CA LYS A 95 -3.76 6.46 -24.57
C LYS A 95 -4.47 5.12 -24.55
N LYS A 96 -4.92 4.71 -25.74
CA LYS A 96 -5.46 3.36 -25.99
C LYS A 96 -4.31 2.50 -26.49
N LEU A 97 -4.04 1.38 -25.81
CA LEU A 97 -3.07 0.40 -26.25
C LEU A 97 -3.79 -0.88 -26.65
N TRP A 98 -3.35 -1.50 -27.74
CA TRP A 98 -3.82 -2.83 -28.13
C TRP A 98 -3.18 -3.88 -27.22
N TRP A 99 -3.99 -4.82 -26.75
CA TRP A 99 -3.53 -5.93 -25.92
C TRP A 99 -3.83 -7.26 -26.61
N GLU A 100 -2.78 -8.00 -26.95
CA GLU A 100 -2.87 -9.22 -27.75
C GLU A 100 -3.64 -10.33 -27.03
N ALA A 101 -3.32 -10.59 -25.76
CA ALA A 101 -3.93 -11.70 -25.02
C ALA A 101 -5.44 -11.49 -24.78
N GLY A 102 -5.88 -10.25 -24.58
CA GLY A 102 -7.28 -9.91 -24.41
C GLY A 102 -8.00 -9.46 -25.68
N LYS A 103 -7.31 -9.40 -26.84
CA LYS A 103 -7.79 -8.95 -28.15
C LYS A 103 -8.63 -7.66 -28.08
N ARG A 104 -8.19 -6.68 -27.28
CA ARG A 104 -8.96 -5.45 -27.03
C ARG A 104 -8.06 -4.26 -26.78
N PHE A 105 -8.64 -3.07 -26.89
CA PHE A 105 -7.97 -1.84 -26.49
C PHE A 105 -8.15 -1.55 -25.00
N VAL A 106 -7.05 -1.25 -24.32
CA VAL A 106 -7.05 -0.81 -22.91
C VAL A 106 -6.77 0.69 -22.85
N LYS A 107 -7.65 1.45 -22.20
CA LYS A 107 -7.46 2.89 -21.96
C LYS A 107 -6.63 3.09 -20.69
N LEU A 108 -5.42 3.62 -20.83
CA LEU A 108 -4.49 3.80 -19.71
C LEU A 108 -3.98 5.23 -19.65
N ARG A 109 -3.71 5.72 -18.43
CA ARG A 109 -2.97 6.95 -18.20
C ARG A 109 -1.48 6.62 -18.03
N LEU A 110 -0.68 6.95 -19.04
CA LEU A 110 0.70 6.50 -19.17
C LEU A 110 1.67 7.68 -19.23
N SER A 111 2.89 7.48 -18.74
CA SER A 111 3.98 8.40 -19.04
C SER A 111 4.55 8.11 -20.43
N THR A 112 5.14 9.11 -21.08
CA THR A 112 5.82 8.91 -22.38
C THR A 112 6.97 7.92 -22.31
N LYS A 113 7.63 7.80 -21.16
CA LYS A 113 8.67 6.80 -20.95
C LYS A 113 8.10 5.40 -20.79
N ALA A 114 6.93 5.25 -20.15
CA ALA A 114 6.23 3.97 -20.10
C ALA A 114 5.81 3.49 -21.49
N LEU A 115 5.35 4.40 -22.37
CA LEU A 115 5.04 4.06 -23.76
C LEU A 115 6.27 3.45 -24.48
N LYS A 116 7.43 4.10 -24.40
CA LYS A 116 8.68 3.57 -24.96
C LYS A 116 9.07 2.21 -24.38
N THR A 117 8.86 2.00 -23.08
CA THR A 117 9.13 0.71 -22.43
C THR A 117 8.19 -0.38 -22.93
N ILE A 118 6.91 -0.05 -23.14
CA ILE A 118 5.91 -0.98 -23.67
C ILE A 118 6.23 -1.35 -25.13
N GLU A 119 6.63 -0.40 -25.95
CA GLU A 119 7.07 -0.66 -27.33
C GLU A 119 8.27 -1.61 -27.38
N LYS A 120 9.22 -1.48 -26.43
CA LYS A 120 10.44 -2.30 -26.38
C LYS A 120 10.22 -3.71 -25.80
N HIS A 121 9.42 -3.83 -24.74
CA HIS A 121 9.31 -5.06 -23.95
C HIS A 121 7.95 -5.76 -24.08
N GLY A 122 6.99 -5.13 -24.75
CA GLY A 122 5.60 -5.57 -24.80
C GLY A 122 4.79 -5.15 -23.56
N LEU A 123 3.46 -5.11 -23.73
CA LEU A 123 2.54 -4.67 -22.67
C LEU A 123 2.52 -5.65 -21.48
N ASP A 124 2.50 -6.96 -21.75
CA ASP A 124 2.37 -8.01 -20.72
C ASP A 124 3.55 -8.04 -19.77
N ALA A 125 4.78 -7.92 -20.31
CA ALA A 125 5.99 -7.94 -19.50
C ALA A 125 6.04 -6.74 -18.54
N VAL A 126 5.63 -5.57 -19.03
CA VAL A 126 5.63 -4.33 -18.23
C VAL A 126 4.50 -4.35 -17.19
N ALA A 127 3.33 -4.88 -17.54
CA ALA A 127 2.21 -5.04 -16.60
C ALA A 127 2.54 -6.03 -15.46
N LYS A 128 3.19 -7.16 -15.78
CA LYS A 128 3.66 -8.13 -14.78
C LYS A 128 4.68 -7.52 -13.83
N LYS A 129 5.64 -6.74 -14.33
CA LYS A 129 6.64 -6.04 -13.51
C LYS A 129 6.00 -5.04 -12.55
N ALA A 130 4.95 -4.36 -12.99
CA ALA A 130 4.22 -3.37 -12.18
C ALA A 130 3.14 -4.01 -11.27
N GLY A 131 2.85 -5.31 -11.41
CA GLY A 131 1.81 -5.99 -10.65
C GLY A 131 0.39 -5.52 -10.97
N ILE A 132 0.12 -5.14 -12.23
CA ILE A 132 -1.18 -4.58 -12.63
C ILE A 132 -1.97 -5.60 -13.45
N ASP A 133 -3.21 -5.86 -13.01
CA ASP A 133 -4.15 -6.68 -13.76
C ASP A 133 -4.79 -5.88 -14.91
N LEU A 134 -4.52 -6.29 -16.16
CA LEU A 134 -5.07 -5.64 -17.36
C LEU A 134 -6.57 -5.90 -17.55
N ASN A 135 -7.13 -6.98 -16.98
CA ASN A 135 -8.55 -7.37 -17.13
C ASN A 135 -9.54 -6.44 -16.43
N LYS A 136 -9.13 -5.79 -15.34
CA LYS A 136 -10.03 -4.96 -14.51
C LYS A 136 -10.11 -3.51 -15.02
N LYS A 137 -9.76 -3.27 -16.30
CA LYS A 137 -9.46 -1.96 -16.89
C LYS A 137 -10.05 -1.74 -18.27
#